data_AF-A0A7W0MDQ4-F1
#
_entry.id   AF-A0A7W0MDQ4-F1
#
_cell.length_a   1.000
_cell.length_b   1.000
_cell.length_c   1.000
_cell.angle_alpha   90.00
_cell.angle_beta   90.00
_cell.angle_gamma   90.00
#
_symmetry.space_group_name_H-M   'P 1'
#
loop_
_entity.id
_entity.type
_entity.pdbx_description
1 polymer ?
#
loop_
_entity_poly.entity_id
_entity_poly.type
_entity_poly.pdbx_seq_one_letter_code
_entity_poly.pdbx_strand_id
1 'polypeptide(L)'
;MHFIAAHFTSADIAADDLDHAGWKRADAVRIERYWSGVGAPPERHAEARVLWSESALLVRFVCRQAGPLVVSDAPRLDRKTIGLWDRDVCEMFVAPQANEPER
;
A
#
# COMPACT_ATOMS: atom_id res chain seq x y z
N MET A 1 -12.51 -1.16 -16.88
CA MET A 1 -11.26 -0.57 -16.35
C MET A 1 -11.63 0.10 -15.04
N HIS A 2 -11.15 -0.42 -13.91
CA HIS A 2 -11.42 0.18 -12.61
C HIS A 2 -10.27 1.14 -12.30
N PHE A 3 -10.56 2.43 -12.22
CA PHE A 3 -9.57 3.45 -11.91
C PHE A 3 -9.54 3.66 -10.40
N ILE A 4 -8.35 3.71 -9.82
CA ILE A 4 -8.13 4.15 -8.44
C ILE A 4 -7.84 5.65 -8.51
N ALA A 5 -8.62 6.44 -7.77
CA ALA A 5 -8.38 7.88 -7.64
C ALA A 5 -7.66 8.16 -6.31
N ALA A 6 -6.50 8.81 -6.39
CA ALA A 6 -5.84 9.38 -5.21
C ALA A 6 -6.27 10.84 -5.06
N HIS A 7 -6.82 11.19 -3.89
CA HIS A 7 -7.28 12.56 -3.63
C HIS A 7 -6.14 13.43 -3.09
N PHE A 8 -6.12 14.70 -3.50
CA PHE A 8 -5.15 15.67 -2.98
C PHE A 8 -5.42 15.97 -1.50
N THR A 9 -4.36 16.17 -0.73
CA THR A 9 -4.40 16.66 0.65
C THR A 9 -3.34 17.73 0.88
N SER A 10 -3.75 18.84 1.48
CA SER A 10 -2.85 19.86 2.03
C SER A 10 -2.44 19.59 3.48
N ALA A 11 -3.05 18.57 4.12
CA ALA A 11 -2.65 18.16 5.46
C ALA A 11 -1.32 17.41 5.41
N ASP A 12 -0.44 17.75 6.34
CA ASP A 12 0.81 17.02 6.59
C ASP A 12 0.49 15.77 7.42
N ILE A 13 0.55 14.60 6.79
CA ILE A 13 0.23 13.31 7.41
C ILE A 13 1.51 12.51 7.46
N ALA A 14 2.02 12.26 8.67
CA ALA A 14 3.18 11.40 8.87
C ALA A 14 2.87 9.96 8.43
N ALA A 15 3.87 9.25 7.92
CA ALA A 15 3.70 7.88 7.40
C ALA A 15 3.26 6.88 8.48
N ASP A 16 3.54 7.16 9.75
CA ASP A 16 3.15 6.37 10.92
C ASP A 16 1.85 6.85 11.59
N ASP A 17 1.27 7.98 11.16
CA ASP A 17 -0.03 8.46 11.64
C ASP A 17 -1.20 7.81 10.88
N LEU A 18 -1.40 6.52 11.17
CA LEU A 18 -2.40 5.68 10.52
C LEU A 18 -3.85 6.00 10.93
N ASP A 19 -4.06 6.80 11.96
CA ASP A 19 -5.37 7.18 12.49
C ASP A 19 -5.78 8.62 12.15
N HIS A 20 -4.91 9.36 11.44
CA HIS A 20 -5.20 10.72 11.01
C HIS A 20 -6.54 10.84 10.28
N ALA A 21 -7.34 11.84 10.65
CA ALA A 21 -8.68 12.04 10.10
C ALA A 21 -8.69 12.27 8.57
N GLY A 22 -7.57 12.71 8.00
CA GLY A 22 -7.39 12.90 6.55
C GLY A 22 -7.66 11.64 5.73
N TRP A 23 -7.40 10.45 6.29
CA TRP A 23 -7.66 9.17 5.61
C TRP A 23 -9.14 8.93 5.29
N LYS A 24 -10.07 9.60 5.97
CA LYS A 24 -11.51 9.53 5.69
C LYS A 24 -11.88 10.06 4.30
N ARG A 25 -11.01 10.87 3.69
CA ARG A 25 -11.19 11.39 2.33
C ARG A 25 -10.72 10.43 1.23
N ALA A 26 -9.89 9.45 1.58
CA ALA A 26 -9.37 8.49 0.62
C ALA A 26 -10.40 7.40 0.33
N ASP A 27 -10.59 7.08 -0.95
CA ASP A 27 -11.41 5.93 -1.34
C ASP A 27 -10.73 4.63 -0.91
N ALA A 28 -11.54 3.67 -0.49
CA ALA A 28 -11.08 2.34 -0.11
C ALA A 28 -10.92 1.45 -1.35
N VAL A 29 -9.68 1.03 -1.63
CA VAL A 29 -9.38 0.03 -2.65
C VAL A 29 -9.34 -1.33 -1.99
N ARG A 30 -10.26 -2.21 -2.39
CA ARG A 30 -10.36 -3.57 -1.83
C ARG A 30 -9.48 -4.55 -2.61
N ILE A 31 -8.58 -5.22 -1.91
CA ILE A 31 -7.68 -6.25 -2.43
C ILE A 31 -8.21 -7.60 -1.94
N GLU A 32 -9.04 -8.25 -2.77
CA GLU A 32 -9.78 -9.47 -2.40
C GLU A 32 -9.52 -10.64 -3.36
N ARG A 33 -8.58 -10.46 -4.28
CA ARG A 33 -8.28 -11.42 -5.34
C ARG A 33 -6.78 -11.66 -5.41
N TYR A 34 -6.41 -12.88 -5.77
CA TYR A 34 -5.07 -13.20 -6.18
C TYR A 34 -4.74 -12.52 -7.51
N TRP A 35 -3.44 -12.48 -7.86
CA TRP A 35 -2.97 -11.99 -9.16
C TRP A 35 -3.62 -12.72 -10.35
N SER A 36 -4.05 -13.96 -10.16
CA SER A 36 -4.79 -14.76 -11.15
C SER A 36 -6.23 -14.30 -11.38
N GLY A 37 -6.73 -13.33 -10.59
CA GLY A 37 -8.11 -12.86 -10.62
C GLY A 37 -9.08 -13.71 -9.78
N VAL A 38 -8.64 -14.86 -9.28
CA VAL A 38 -9.43 -15.73 -8.38
C VAL A 38 -9.63 -15.04 -7.04
N GLY A 39 -10.81 -15.19 -6.43
CA GLY A 39 -11.09 -14.68 -5.09
C GLY A 39 -10.11 -15.27 -4.06
N ALA A 40 -9.50 -14.38 -3.28
CA ALA A 40 -8.70 -14.77 -2.13
C ALA A 40 -9.65 -15.06 -0.95
N PRO A 41 -9.25 -15.95 -0.03
CA PRO A 41 -10.04 -16.20 1.16
C PRO A 41 -10.04 -14.95 2.08
N PRO A 42 -11.07 -14.76 2.93
CA PRO A 42 -11.27 -13.50 3.66
C PRO A 42 -10.09 -13.05 4.53
N GLU A 43 -9.31 -13.99 5.05
CA GLU A 43 -8.10 -13.74 5.84
C GLU A 43 -6.96 -13.12 5.05
N ARG A 44 -6.99 -13.20 3.71
CA ARG A 44 -6.03 -12.56 2.79
C ARG A 44 -6.55 -11.27 2.18
N HIS A 45 -7.74 -10.81 2.58
CA HIS A 45 -8.26 -9.53 2.11
C HIS A 45 -7.51 -8.39 2.78
N ALA A 46 -7.23 -7.35 1.99
CA ALA A 46 -6.66 -6.11 2.45
C ALA A 46 -7.39 -4.92 1.85
N GLU A 47 -7.19 -3.75 2.44
CA GLU A 47 -7.63 -2.47 1.92
C GLU A 47 -6.41 -1.56 1.73
N ALA A 48 -6.36 -0.84 0.62
CA ALA A 48 -5.41 0.25 0.42
C ALA A 48 -6.18 1.57 0.33
N ARG A 49 -5.61 2.63 0.92
CA ARG A 49 -6.06 4.01 0.77
C ARG A 49 -4.90 4.85 0.28
N VAL A 50 -5.17 5.72 -0.69
CA VAL A 50 -4.15 6.54 -1.33
C VAL A 50 -4.55 8.00 -1.29
N LEU A 51 -3.65 8.85 -0.84
CA LEU A 51 -3.72 10.30 -0.92
C LEU A 51 -2.43 10.81 -1.58
N TRP A 52 -2.46 12.01 -2.13
CA TRP A 52 -1.25 12.68 -2.59
C TRP A 52 -1.21 14.12 -2.10
N SER A 53 0.00 14.65 -1.96
CA SER A 53 0.29 16.03 -1.57
C SER A 53 1.36 16.60 -2.49
N GLU A 54 1.73 17.86 -2.29
CA GLU A 54 2.85 18.48 -3.01
C GLU A 54 4.18 17.74 -2.83
N SER A 55 4.38 17.03 -1.70
CA SER A 55 5.67 16.41 -1.35
C SER A 55 5.69 14.88 -1.37
N ALA A 56 4.53 14.23 -1.32
CA ALA A 56 4.47 12.78 -1.13
C ALA A 56 3.20 12.13 -1.72
N LEU A 57 3.37 10.87 -2.13
CA LEU A 57 2.29 9.91 -2.28
C LEU A 57 2.15 9.12 -0.97
N LEU A 58 1.00 9.25 -0.32
CA LEU A 58 0.70 8.63 0.96
C LEU A 58 -0.13 7.37 0.73
N VAL A 59 0.31 6.25 1.30
CA VAL A 59 -0.37 4.96 1.13
C VAL A 59 -0.55 4.31 2.48
N ARG A 60 -1.79 3.91 2.78
CA ARG A 60 -2.17 3.17 3.98
C ARG A 60 -2.72 1.82 3.60
N PHE A 61 -2.06 0.76 4.05
CA PHE A 61 -2.54 -0.61 3.94
C PHE A 61 -3.21 -1.03 5.26
N VAL A 62 -4.40 -1.60 5.16
CA VAL A 62 -5.11 -2.23 6.27
C VAL A 62 -5.28 -3.70 5.94
N CYS A 63 -4.48 -4.53 6.60
CA CYS A 63 -4.42 -5.96 6.34
C CYS A 63 -5.02 -6.74 7.52
N ARG A 64 -5.59 -7.90 7.23
CA ARG A 64 -5.99 -8.84 8.28
C ARG A 64 -4.78 -9.67 8.70
N GLN A 65 -4.47 -9.64 9.99
CA GLN A 65 -3.43 -10.47 10.57
C GLN A 65 -4.08 -11.69 11.24
N ALA A 66 -4.09 -12.83 10.55
CA ALA A 66 -4.64 -14.08 11.07
C ALA A 66 -3.61 -14.91 11.88
N GLY A 67 -2.33 -14.55 11.82
CA GLY A 67 -1.23 -15.25 12.50
C GLY A 67 -0.06 -14.33 12.85
N PRO A 68 1.04 -14.87 13.40
CA PRO A 68 2.25 -14.10 13.66
C PRO A 68 2.82 -13.53 12.35
N LEU A 69 3.27 -12.27 12.37
CA LEU A 69 3.93 -11.67 11.21
C LEU A 69 5.36 -12.18 11.06
N VAL A 70 5.72 -12.53 9.83
CA VAL A 70 7.11 -12.74 9.42
C VAL A 70 7.65 -11.40 8.94
N VAL A 71 8.38 -10.69 9.80
CA VAL A 71 8.95 -9.36 9.51
C VAL A 71 10.48 -9.37 9.50
N SER A 72 11.06 -8.22 9.17
CA SER A 72 12.49 -7.97 9.36
C SER A 72 12.66 -7.10 10.61
N ASP A 73 12.97 -7.70 11.76
CA ASP A 73 13.09 -7.00 13.05
C ASP A 73 14.16 -5.89 13.04
N ALA A 74 15.20 -6.04 12.21
CA ALA A 74 16.26 -5.06 12.01
C ALA A 74 16.36 -4.71 10.50
N PRO A 75 15.46 -3.86 9.96
CA PRO A 75 15.44 -3.54 8.54
C PRO A 75 16.67 -2.71 8.14
N ARG A 76 17.16 -2.93 6.92
CA ARG A 76 18.25 -2.15 6.34
C ARG A 76 17.70 -0.88 5.72
N LEU A 77 17.99 0.26 6.34
CA LEU A 77 17.48 1.58 5.91
C LEU A 77 18.42 2.31 4.94
N ASP A 78 19.64 1.81 4.77
CA ASP A 78 20.71 2.46 3.99
C ASP A 78 20.83 1.95 2.55
N ARG A 79 20.12 0.86 2.20
CA ARG A 79 20.15 0.26 0.86
C ARG A 79 18.93 -0.60 0.59
N LYS A 80 18.71 -0.91 -0.70
CA LYS A 80 17.70 -1.86 -1.15
C LYS A 80 17.89 -3.23 -0.49
N THR A 81 16.81 -3.79 0.03
CA THR A 81 16.76 -5.18 0.52
C THR A 81 16.12 -6.07 -0.54
N ILE A 82 16.78 -7.18 -0.89
CA ILE A 82 16.27 -8.18 -1.83
C ILE A 82 15.58 -9.30 -1.05
N GLY A 83 14.49 -9.86 -1.58
CA GLY A 83 13.76 -10.95 -0.91
C GLY A 83 12.77 -10.50 0.16
N LEU A 84 12.27 -9.27 0.11
CA LEU A 84 11.20 -8.83 1.02
C LEU A 84 9.88 -9.54 0.75
N TRP A 85 9.66 -10.05 -0.46
CA TRP A 85 8.49 -10.84 -0.85
C TRP A 85 8.40 -12.21 -0.16
N ASP A 86 9.48 -12.71 0.45
CA ASP A 86 9.47 -13.92 1.26
C ASP A 86 8.99 -13.67 2.71
N ARG A 87 8.57 -12.43 3.02
CA ARG A 87 8.05 -11.96 4.31
C ARG A 87 6.61 -11.46 4.15
N ASP A 88 5.96 -11.17 5.28
CA ASP A 88 4.68 -10.45 5.25
C ASP A 88 4.93 -8.99 4.85
N VAL A 89 4.55 -8.63 3.62
CA VAL A 89 4.84 -7.34 3.01
C VAL A 89 3.62 -6.80 2.26
N CYS A 90 3.52 -5.48 2.18
CA CYS A 90 2.66 -4.78 1.23
C CYS A 90 3.52 -4.18 0.13
N GLU A 91 3.17 -4.44 -1.12
CA GLU A 91 3.91 -3.92 -2.28
C GLU A 91 3.06 -2.91 -3.05
N MET A 92 3.70 -1.84 -3.49
CA MET A 92 3.14 -0.87 -4.43
C MET A 92 4.13 -0.69 -5.57
N PHE A 93 3.62 -0.72 -6.79
CA PHE A 93 4.37 -0.44 -8.00
C PHE A 93 3.89 0.91 -8.55
N VAL A 94 4.81 1.83 -8.79
CA VAL A 94 4.52 3.16 -9.33
C VAL A 94 5.28 3.30 -10.64
N ALA A 95 4.54 3.57 -11.71
CA ALA A 95 5.07 3.86 -13.04
C ALA A 95 4.70 5.32 -13.40
N PRO A 96 5.56 6.31 -13.08
CA PRO A 96 5.24 7.72 -13.32
C PRO A 96 5.13 8.04 -14.82
N GLN A 97 5.87 7.30 -15.65
CA GLN A 97 5.85 7.39 -17.10
C GLN A 97 5.04 6.23 -17.65
N ALA A 98 3.81 6.52 -18.11
CA ALA A 98 2.88 5.50 -18.59
C ALA A 98 3.42 4.71 -19.80
N ASN A 99 4.36 5.29 -20.55
CA ASN A 99 5.01 4.69 -21.71
C ASN A 99 6.29 3.89 -21.38
N GLU A 100 6.79 3.95 -20.14
CA GLU A 100 7.98 3.21 -19.68
C GLU A 100 7.70 2.58 -18.29
N PRO A 101 6.67 1.72 -18.13
CA PRO A 101 6.22 1.25 -16.82
C PRO A 101 7.20 0.34 -16.08
N GLU A 102 8.19 -0.21 -16.78
CA GLU A 102 9.26 -1.04 -16.23
C GLU A 102 10.47 -0.25 -15.70
N ARG A 103 10.48 1.08 -15.86
CA ARG A 103 11.61 1.95 -15.50
C ARG A 103 11.37 2.83 -14.29
#